data_AF-A0A833X2E4-F1
#
_entry.id   AF-A0A833X2E4-F1
#
_cell.length_a   1.000
_cell.length_b   1.000
_cell.length_c   1.000
_cell.angle_alpha   90.00
_cell.angle_beta   90.00
_cell.angle_gamma   90.00
#
_symmetry.space_group_name_H-M   'P 1'
#
loop_
_entity.id
_entity.type
_entity.pdbx_description
1 polymer ?
#
loop_
_entity_poly.entity_id
_entity_poly.type
_entity_poly.pdbx_seq_one_letter_code
_entity_poly.pdbx_strand_id
1 'polypeptide(L)'
;MITYQYIAACEDTRSNQQKTYLWLTCTTVFFLLVQICYFFYKNITFGFTLFWFEALASFSGQPAYNDWYMSFYNVFFTSLPVIALGVFDQDVSARFCLEYPILYSEGVENILFSWPRILGWMFNGFISSIIIFFSTTKFMTNQAFRRDGQVLDYEILGVTMYTCVVWAVNCQMALSINYFTWIQHLFIWGSIAFWYIFLIIYGSLPSTISTTAYQVFVEACAPSVLYWLVTPFVVICTLLPYFCYRAFQTRFKPMLHDIIQIKRLEDSETLNTPTLHGQLKDRLLHLRERLMHREL
;
A
#
# COMPACT_ATOMS: atom_id res chain seq x y z
N MET A 1 -0.34 26.56 -5.86
CA MET A 1 -0.66 27.95 -6.28
C MET A 1 -1.87 28.00 -7.21
N ILE A 2 -1.99 27.10 -8.21
CA ILE A 2 -3.14 27.02 -9.13
C ILE A 2 -4.45 26.63 -8.41
N THR A 3 -4.40 25.77 -7.39
CA THR A 3 -5.59 25.33 -6.63
C THR A 3 -6.22 26.43 -5.79
N TYR A 4 -5.42 27.34 -5.20
CA TYR A 4 -5.93 28.40 -4.33
C TYR A 4 -6.70 29.49 -5.10
N GLN A 5 -6.29 29.80 -6.34
CA GLN A 5 -6.98 30.78 -7.19
C GLN A 5 -8.38 30.30 -7.64
N TYR A 6 -8.59 28.99 -7.76
CA TYR A 6 -9.91 28.44 -8.13
C TYR A 6 -10.90 28.41 -6.96
N ILE A 7 -10.42 28.40 -5.72
CA ILE A 7 -11.26 28.26 -4.52
C ILE A 7 -11.81 29.61 -4.08
N ALA A 8 -11.03 30.69 -4.17
CA ALA A 8 -11.49 32.05 -3.90
C ALA A 8 -12.58 32.53 -4.89
N ALA A 9 -12.64 31.94 -6.09
CA ALA A 9 -13.71 32.22 -7.07
C ALA A 9 -15.00 31.41 -6.82
N CYS A 10 -14.98 30.41 -5.94
CA CYS A 10 -16.08 29.45 -5.75
C CYS A 10 -16.98 29.79 -4.54
N GLU A 11 -16.55 30.72 -3.67
CA GLU A 11 -17.31 31.17 -2.50
C GLU A 11 -18.58 31.94 -2.88
N ASP A 12 -18.76 32.29 -4.16
CA ASP A 12 -19.84 33.14 -4.67
C ASP A 12 -20.93 32.42 -5.51
N THR A 13 -20.84 31.11 -5.77
CA THR A 13 -21.82 30.45 -6.67
C THR A 13 -22.44 29.14 -6.15
N ARG A 14 -23.76 29.23 -5.89
CA ARG A 14 -24.66 28.27 -5.23
C ARG A 14 -25.11 27.07 -6.10
N SER A 15 -24.30 26.59 -7.06
CA SER A 15 -24.73 25.53 -7.99
C SER A 15 -24.30 24.12 -7.53
N ASN A 16 -25.23 23.15 -7.55
CA ASN A 16 -24.92 21.75 -7.23
C ASN A 16 -23.85 21.14 -8.16
N GLN A 17 -23.72 21.67 -9.37
CA GLN A 17 -22.76 21.21 -10.37
C GLN A 17 -21.31 21.56 -9.98
N GLN A 18 -21.06 22.78 -9.48
CA GLN A 18 -19.73 23.18 -8.99
C GLN A 18 -19.26 22.36 -7.79
N LYS A 19 -20.19 22.00 -6.89
CA LYS A 19 -19.88 21.10 -5.76
C LYS A 19 -19.42 19.71 -6.24
N THR A 20 -20.00 19.20 -7.33
CA THR A 20 -19.60 17.91 -7.92
C THR A 20 -18.21 17.96 -8.57
N TYR A 21 -17.86 19.03 -9.29
CA TYR A 21 -16.53 19.19 -9.89
C TYR A 21 -15.44 19.38 -8.82
N LEU A 22 -15.74 20.16 -7.79
CA LEU A 22 -14.84 20.40 -6.66
C LEU A 22 -14.62 19.12 -5.84
N TRP A 23 -15.67 18.30 -5.68
CA TRP A 23 -15.59 16.96 -5.12
C TRP A 23 -14.69 16.04 -5.93
N LEU A 24 -14.92 15.93 -7.25
CA LEU A 24 -14.08 15.13 -8.14
C LEU A 24 -12.61 15.52 -8.00
N THR A 25 -12.33 16.83 -7.99
CA THR A 25 -10.97 17.35 -7.89
C THR A 25 -10.32 17.01 -6.55
N CYS A 26 -11.03 17.15 -5.43
CA CYS A 26 -10.48 16.89 -4.10
C CYS A 26 -10.25 15.38 -3.85
N THR A 27 -11.18 14.53 -4.26
CA THR A 27 -11.06 13.07 -4.15
C THR A 27 -9.92 12.56 -5.02
N THR A 28 -9.84 13.02 -6.28
CA THR A 28 -8.72 12.69 -7.17
C THR A 28 -7.38 13.15 -6.58
N VAL A 29 -7.29 14.35 -6.01
CA VAL A 29 -6.04 14.84 -5.37
C VAL A 29 -5.65 13.98 -4.17
N PHE A 30 -6.58 13.61 -3.28
CA PHE A 30 -6.28 12.72 -2.15
C PHE A 30 -5.71 11.38 -2.62
N PHE A 31 -6.34 10.77 -3.63
CA PHE A 31 -5.88 9.50 -4.19
C PHE A 31 -4.50 9.61 -4.84
N LEU A 32 -4.27 10.67 -5.62
CA LEU A 32 -2.97 10.92 -6.23
C LEU A 32 -1.88 11.04 -5.17
N LEU A 33 -2.15 11.68 -4.03
CA LEU A 33 -1.18 11.83 -2.95
C LEU A 33 -0.83 10.50 -2.27
N VAL A 34 -1.84 9.64 -2.01
CA VAL A 34 -1.60 8.29 -1.47
C VAL A 34 -0.79 7.46 -2.46
N GLN A 35 -1.11 7.55 -3.76
CA GLN A 35 -0.36 6.86 -4.81
C GLN A 35 1.09 7.35 -4.92
N ILE A 36 1.33 8.66 -4.82
CA ILE A 36 2.68 9.23 -4.83
C ILE A 36 3.48 8.72 -3.62
N CYS A 37 2.89 8.75 -2.42
CA CYS A 37 3.54 8.24 -1.21
C CYS A 37 3.87 6.74 -1.32
N TYR A 38 2.92 5.95 -1.83
CA TYR A 38 3.12 4.54 -2.09
C TYR A 38 4.19 4.29 -3.16
N PHE A 39 4.23 5.12 -4.21
CA PHE A 39 5.25 5.04 -5.25
C PHE A 39 6.65 5.25 -4.67
N PHE A 40 6.83 6.24 -3.79
CA PHE A 40 8.11 6.40 -3.08
C PHE A 40 8.43 5.21 -2.18
N TYR A 41 7.45 4.72 -1.41
CA TYR A 41 7.62 3.55 -0.56
C TYR A 41 8.14 2.34 -1.34
N LYS A 42 7.45 1.93 -2.43
CA LYS A 42 7.82 0.73 -3.20
C LYS A 42 9.21 0.85 -3.82
N ASN A 43 9.55 2.03 -4.38
CA ASN A 43 10.83 2.24 -5.06
C ASN A 43 11.99 2.26 -4.07
N ILE A 44 11.78 2.85 -2.88
CA ILE A 44 12.76 2.82 -1.80
C ILE A 44 12.93 1.41 -1.27
N THR A 45 11.84 0.68 -1.01
CA THR A 45 11.93 -0.71 -0.57
C THR A 45 12.74 -1.55 -1.57
N PHE A 46 12.42 -1.47 -2.85
CA PHE A 46 13.15 -2.18 -3.90
C PHE A 46 14.61 -1.74 -4.04
N GLY A 47 14.85 -0.43 -4.19
CA GLY A 47 16.20 0.12 -4.39
C GLY A 47 17.12 -0.16 -3.21
N PHE A 48 16.63 -0.03 -1.96
CA PHE A 48 17.45 -0.33 -0.80
C PHE A 48 17.68 -1.84 -0.61
N THR A 49 16.75 -2.73 -1.00
CA THR A 49 17.05 -4.18 -0.98
C THR A 49 18.25 -4.54 -1.87
N LEU A 50 18.37 -3.91 -3.04
CA LEU A 50 19.55 -4.05 -3.90
C LEU A 50 20.80 -3.46 -3.23
N PHE A 51 20.70 -2.26 -2.64
CA PHE A 51 21.80 -1.62 -1.95
C PHE A 51 22.38 -2.49 -0.82
N TRP A 52 21.54 -3.13 -0.02
CA TRP A 52 21.98 -4.02 1.06
C TRP A 52 22.69 -5.27 0.53
N PHE A 53 22.24 -5.81 -0.60
CA PHE A 53 22.90 -6.92 -1.26
C PHE A 53 24.27 -6.53 -1.81
N GLU A 54 24.38 -5.39 -2.49
CA GLU A 54 25.66 -4.87 -2.98
C GLU A 54 26.64 -4.63 -1.83
N ALA A 55 26.17 -4.13 -0.69
CA ALA A 55 26.99 -3.97 0.51
C ALA A 55 27.52 -5.33 1.03
N LEU A 56 26.70 -6.39 0.98
CA LEU A 56 27.12 -7.75 1.34
C LEU A 56 28.14 -8.31 0.32
N ALA A 57 27.98 -7.97 -0.96
CA ALA A 57 28.88 -8.34 -2.05
C ALA A 57 30.14 -7.47 -2.14
N SER A 58 30.43 -6.64 -1.12
CA SER A 58 31.57 -5.72 -1.09
C SER A 58 31.60 -4.74 -2.28
N PHE A 59 30.43 -4.34 -2.77
CA PHE A 59 30.25 -3.46 -3.93
C PHE A 59 30.97 -3.95 -5.20
N SER A 60 30.97 -5.27 -5.42
CA SER A 60 31.55 -5.90 -6.61
C SER A 60 30.76 -5.63 -7.89
N GLY A 61 29.54 -5.09 -7.79
CA GLY A 61 28.64 -4.85 -8.91
C GLY A 61 27.94 -6.13 -9.40
N GLN A 62 27.91 -7.17 -8.58
CA GLN A 62 27.20 -8.40 -8.89
C GLN A 62 25.69 -8.21 -8.66
N PRO A 63 24.85 -8.35 -9.69
CA PRO A 63 23.43 -8.06 -9.57
C PRO A 63 22.73 -9.09 -8.67
N ALA A 64 21.97 -8.60 -7.68
CA ALA A 64 21.16 -9.43 -6.79
C ALA A 64 19.97 -10.10 -7.51
N TYR A 65 19.44 -9.41 -8.52
CA TYR A 65 18.28 -9.82 -9.29
C TYR A 65 18.64 -9.92 -10.76
N ASN A 66 17.98 -10.81 -11.49
CA ASN A 66 18.13 -10.89 -12.94
C ASN A 66 17.63 -9.59 -13.62
N ASP A 67 18.24 -9.19 -14.73
CA ASP A 67 17.96 -7.93 -15.43
C ASP A 67 16.50 -7.78 -15.84
N TRP A 68 15.86 -8.89 -16.24
CA TRP A 68 14.44 -8.91 -16.57
C TRP A 68 13.57 -8.68 -15.34
N TYR A 69 13.97 -9.16 -14.16
CA TYR A 69 13.22 -8.96 -12.92
C TYR A 69 13.20 -7.47 -12.56
N MET A 70 14.37 -6.83 -12.63
CA MET A 70 14.50 -5.39 -12.38
C MET A 70 13.68 -4.55 -13.35
N SER A 71 13.68 -4.92 -14.64
CA SER A 71 12.94 -4.22 -15.68
C SER A 71 11.42 -4.34 -15.50
N PHE A 72 10.92 -5.52 -15.13
CA PHE A 72 9.48 -5.75 -14.96
C PHE A 72 8.91 -5.22 -13.64
N TYR A 73 9.75 -4.96 -12.62
CA TYR A 73 9.33 -4.43 -11.32
C TYR A 73 8.48 -3.15 -11.45
N ASN A 74 8.99 -2.16 -12.20
CA ASN A 74 8.31 -0.87 -12.37
C ASN A 74 7.16 -0.92 -13.38
N VAL A 75 7.23 -1.81 -14.36
CA VAL A 75 6.26 -1.85 -15.47
C VAL A 75 5.03 -2.68 -15.15
N PHE A 76 5.16 -3.91 -14.69
CA PHE A 76 4.01 -4.81 -14.54
C PHE A 76 3.60 -5.02 -13.09
N PHE A 77 4.55 -5.28 -12.21
CA PHE A 77 4.22 -5.72 -10.85
C PHE A 77 3.73 -4.59 -9.94
N THR A 78 4.09 -3.35 -10.28
CA THR A 78 3.82 -2.21 -9.40
C THR A 78 3.12 -1.01 -10.04
N SER A 79 2.90 -0.99 -11.37
CA SER A 79 2.12 0.07 -12.02
C SER A 79 0.65 -0.33 -12.14
N LEU A 80 0.35 -1.60 -12.45
CA LEU A 80 -1.01 -2.08 -12.68
C LEU A 80 -1.92 -1.90 -11.45
N PRO A 81 -1.51 -2.28 -10.22
CA PRO A 81 -2.34 -2.03 -9.04
C PRO A 81 -2.53 -0.53 -8.75
N VAL A 82 -1.50 0.29 -8.99
CA VAL A 82 -1.54 1.74 -8.76
C VAL A 82 -2.46 2.43 -9.75
N ILE A 83 -2.42 2.04 -11.03
CA ILE A 83 -3.32 2.57 -12.07
C ILE A 83 -4.76 2.12 -11.80
N ALA A 84 -4.97 0.85 -11.43
CA ALA A 84 -6.29 0.35 -11.09
C ALA A 84 -6.89 1.11 -9.90
N LEU A 85 -6.09 1.40 -8.87
CA LEU A 85 -6.51 2.26 -7.76
C LEU A 85 -6.78 3.70 -8.22
N GLY A 86 -5.92 4.29 -9.05
CA GLY A 86 -6.16 5.65 -9.52
C GLY A 86 -7.42 5.83 -10.36
N VAL A 87 -7.84 4.80 -11.09
CA VAL A 87 -9.00 4.86 -11.99
C VAL A 87 -10.30 4.41 -11.31
N PHE A 88 -10.24 3.38 -10.46
CA PHE A 88 -11.43 2.71 -9.94
C PHE A 88 -11.71 2.97 -8.45
N ASP A 89 -10.86 3.73 -7.75
CA ASP A 89 -11.07 4.01 -6.33
C ASP A 89 -12.04 5.20 -6.17
N GLN A 90 -13.24 4.90 -5.70
CA GLN A 90 -14.23 5.87 -5.24
C GLN A 90 -14.50 5.62 -3.76
N ASP A 91 -13.65 6.17 -2.91
CA ASP A 91 -13.69 5.95 -1.44
C ASP A 91 -14.98 6.49 -0.82
N VAL A 92 -15.72 7.39 -1.47
CA VAL A 92 -16.96 7.94 -0.89
C VAL A 92 -18.01 8.08 -1.97
N SER A 93 -19.23 7.61 -1.71
CA SER A 93 -20.34 7.90 -2.61
C SER A 93 -20.58 9.41 -2.62
N ALA A 94 -20.84 10.01 -3.80
CA ALA A 94 -21.01 11.46 -3.95
C ALA A 94 -22.01 12.09 -2.98
N ARG A 95 -23.01 11.32 -2.51
CA ARG A 95 -24.00 11.76 -1.52
C ARG A 95 -23.40 12.10 -0.16
N PHE A 96 -22.46 11.30 0.35
CA PHE A 96 -21.87 11.47 1.68
C PHE A 96 -20.90 12.64 1.75
N CYS A 97 -20.16 12.93 0.68
CA CYS A 97 -19.29 14.10 0.66
C CYS A 97 -20.06 15.42 0.59
N LEU A 98 -21.28 15.42 0.05
CA LEU A 98 -22.17 16.58 0.11
C LEU A 98 -22.73 16.81 1.53
N GLU A 99 -22.83 15.74 2.33
CA GLU A 99 -23.30 15.79 3.72
C GLU A 99 -22.22 16.29 4.70
N TYR A 100 -20.95 15.95 4.45
CA TYR A 100 -19.82 16.37 5.28
C TYR A 100 -18.81 17.25 4.50
N PRO A 101 -19.08 18.56 4.33
CA PRO A 101 -18.18 19.46 3.60
C PRO A 101 -16.83 19.67 4.29
N ILE A 102 -16.70 19.32 5.58
CA ILE A 102 -15.43 19.40 6.31
C ILE A 102 -14.38 18.41 5.79
N LEU A 103 -14.80 17.38 5.03
CA LEU A 103 -13.86 16.48 4.34
C LEU A 103 -13.09 17.20 3.21
N TYR A 104 -13.63 18.31 2.71
CA TYR A 104 -13.05 19.11 1.64
C TYR A 104 -11.94 20.05 2.15
N SER A 105 -12.06 20.60 3.35
CA SER A 105 -11.06 21.54 3.88
C SER A 105 -9.67 20.91 4.04
N GLU A 106 -9.61 19.62 4.40
CA GLU A 106 -8.35 18.84 4.50
C GLU A 106 -7.56 18.78 3.17
N GLY A 107 -8.26 18.75 2.03
CA GLY A 107 -7.64 18.73 0.70
C GLY A 107 -7.14 20.11 0.26
N VAL A 108 -7.88 21.16 0.63
CA VAL A 108 -7.56 22.56 0.29
C VAL A 108 -6.37 23.08 1.08
N GLU A 109 -6.22 22.67 2.34
CA GLU A 109 -5.18 23.16 3.23
C GLU A 109 -3.79 22.53 2.97
N ASN A 110 -3.62 21.71 1.92
CA ASN A 110 -2.39 20.96 1.62
C ASN A 110 -1.86 20.12 2.80
N ILE A 111 -2.66 19.85 3.83
CA ILE A 111 -2.25 19.05 4.99
C ILE A 111 -1.84 17.64 4.54
N LEU A 112 -2.47 17.15 3.47
CA LEU A 112 -2.15 15.89 2.81
C LEU A 112 -0.81 15.90 2.06
N PHE A 113 -0.38 17.05 1.53
CA PHE A 113 0.93 17.26 0.88
C PHE A 113 1.95 17.84 1.87
N SER A 114 2.04 17.19 3.04
CA SER A 114 3.03 17.54 4.04
C SER A 114 4.28 16.68 3.82
N TRP A 115 5.45 17.33 3.68
CA TRP A 115 6.75 16.65 3.61
C TRP A 115 6.94 15.55 4.68
N PRO A 116 6.51 15.73 5.95
CA PRO A 116 6.57 14.69 6.96
C PRO A 116 5.84 13.39 6.57
N ARG A 117 4.70 13.48 5.87
CA ARG A 117 3.96 12.29 5.42
C ARG A 117 4.76 11.52 4.37
N ILE A 118 5.27 12.22 3.35
CA ILE A 118 6.10 11.60 2.30
C ILE A 118 7.34 10.96 2.93
N LEU A 119 8.06 11.69 3.80
CA LEU A 119 9.22 11.18 4.52
C LEU A 119 8.88 9.98 5.42
N GLY A 120 7.70 9.97 6.06
CA GLY A 120 7.21 8.83 6.83
C GLY A 120 7.01 7.57 5.97
N TRP A 121 6.45 7.71 4.77
CA TRP A 121 6.34 6.60 3.81
C TRP A 121 7.70 6.14 3.28
N MET A 122 8.61 7.09 3.01
CA MET A 122 9.99 6.77 2.63
C MET A 122 10.72 5.99 3.73
N PHE A 123 10.59 6.43 4.98
CA PHE A 123 11.17 5.76 6.14
C PHE A 123 10.57 4.37 6.35
N ASN A 124 9.26 4.21 6.20
CA ASN A 124 8.61 2.89 6.21
C ASN A 124 9.19 1.97 5.11
N GLY A 125 9.45 2.52 3.92
CA GLY A 125 10.05 1.79 2.80
C GLY A 125 11.48 1.33 3.11
N PHE A 126 12.25 2.19 3.77
CA PHE A 126 13.60 1.88 4.25
C PHE A 126 13.59 0.77 5.30
N ILE A 127 12.74 0.86 6.33
CA ILE A 127 12.57 -0.20 7.35
C ILE A 127 12.12 -1.51 6.70
N SER A 128 11.18 -1.44 5.75
CA SER A 128 10.72 -2.62 5.01
C SER A 128 11.86 -3.31 4.26
N SER A 129 12.75 -2.55 3.62
CA SER A 129 13.92 -3.10 2.91
C SER A 129 14.87 -3.83 3.84
N ILE A 130 15.11 -3.28 5.04
CA ILE A 130 15.97 -3.88 6.07
C ILE A 130 15.37 -5.21 6.51
N ILE A 131 14.08 -5.22 6.88
CA ILE A 131 13.41 -6.44 7.32
C ILE A 131 13.47 -7.51 6.22
N ILE A 132 13.12 -7.17 4.98
CA ILE A 132 13.13 -8.12 3.86
C ILE A 132 14.53 -8.69 3.64
N PHE A 133 15.55 -7.84 3.56
CA PHE A 133 16.93 -8.27 3.29
C PHE A 133 17.49 -9.15 4.41
N PHE A 134 17.45 -8.67 5.66
CA PHE A 134 18.04 -9.39 6.79
C PHE A 134 17.26 -10.66 7.13
N SER A 135 15.91 -10.63 7.11
CA SER A 135 15.12 -11.83 7.35
C SER A 135 15.37 -12.88 6.27
N THR A 136 15.28 -12.51 4.98
CA THR A 136 15.49 -13.48 3.90
C THR A 136 16.90 -14.07 3.95
N THR A 137 17.93 -13.24 4.16
CA THR A 137 19.32 -13.72 4.27
C THR A 137 19.49 -14.66 5.44
N LYS A 138 19.01 -14.32 6.65
CA LYS A 138 19.16 -15.15 7.86
C LYS A 138 18.42 -16.48 7.77
N PHE A 139 17.22 -16.49 7.20
CA PHE A 139 16.46 -17.73 7.03
C PHE A 139 17.09 -18.66 6.00
N MET A 140 17.63 -18.09 4.91
CA MET A 140 18.30 -18.87 3.86
C MET A 140 19.66 -19.38 4.34
N THR A 141 20.52 -18.55 4.93
CA THR A 141 21.88 -18.97 5.32
C THR A 141 21.94 -20.03 6.43
N ASN A 142 20.92 -20.10 7.29
CA ASN A 142 20.94 -20.98 8.47
C ASN A 142 20.33 -22.37 8.22
N GLN A 143 19.79 -22.67 7.04
CA GLN A 143 19.09 -23.94 6.78
C GLN A 143 19.48 -24.56 5.44
N ALA A 144 19.59 -25.90 5.40
CA ALA A 144 19.77 -26.64 4.16
C ALA A 144 18.49 -26.54 3.33
N PHE A 145 18.49 -25.68 2.31
CA PHE A 145 17.32 -25.37 1.49
C PHE A 145 16.84 -26.52 0.60
N ARG A 146 17.72 -27.49 0.34
CA ARG A 146 17.52 -28.65 -0.54
C ARG A 146 17.67 -29.94 0.26
N ARG A 147 16.83 -30.95 -0.01
CA ARG A 147 16.90 -32.27 0.65
C ARG A 147 18.28 -32.95 0.48
N ASP A 148 19.05 -32.52 -0.52
CA ASP A 148 20.37 -33.03 -0.86
C ASP A 148 21.54 -32.32 -0.15
N GLY A 149 21.27 -31.33 0.73
CA GLY A 149 22.30 -30.65 1.51
C GLY A 149 23.27 -29.75 0.72
N GLN A 150 22.97 -29.47 -0.54
CA GLN A 150 23.77 -28.55 -1.37
C GLN A 150 23.60 -27.09 -0.92
N VAL A 151 24.67 -26.32 -1.09
CA VAL A 151 24.76 -24.91 -0.70
C VAL A 151 23.79 -24.07 -1.52
N LEU A 152 23.16 -23.09 -0.88
CA LEU A 152 22.30 -22.11 -1.53
C LEU A 152 23.10 -21.26 -2.52
N ASP A 153 22.70 -21.26 -3.79
CA ASP A 153 23.18 -20.29 -4.75
C ASP A 153 22.55 -18.91 -4.51
N TYR A 154 23.33 -17.86 -4.78
CA TYR A 154 22.89 -16.46 -4.65
C TYR A 154 21.66 -16.14 -5.51
N GLU A 155 21.45 -16.91 -6.59
CA GLU A 155 20.29 -16.81 -7.49
C GLU A 155 18.98 -17.19 -6.79
N ILE A 156 18.99 -18.23 -5.95
CA ILE A 156 17.85 -18.67 -5.14
C ILE A 156 17.50 -17.62 -4.10
N LEU A 157 18.53 -17.03 -3.46
CA LEU A 157 18.37 -15.91 -2.53
C LEU A 157 17.73 -14.71 -3.22
N GLY A 158 18.20 -14.35 -4.43
CA GLY A 158 17.67 -13.27 -5.24
C GLY A 158 16.19 -13.46 -5.59
N VAL A 159 15.80 -14.65 -6.09
CA VAL A 159 14.40 -14.97 -6.43
C VAL A 159 13.50 -14.93 -5.19
N THR A 160 13.97 -15.48 -4.07
CA THR A 160 13.21 -15.49 -2.81
C THR A 160 13.02 -14.07 -2.27
N MET A 161 14.09 -13.28 -2.23
CA MET A 161 14.05 -11.89 -1.77
C MET A 161 13.14 -11.05 -2.65
N TYR A 162 13.23 -11.18 -3.98
CA TYR A 162 12.35 -10.47 -4.90
C TYR A 162 10.87 -10.87 -4.72
N THR A 163 10.60 -12.17 -4.51
CA THR A 163 9.23 -12.64 -4.20
C THR A 163 8.70 -11.97 -2.93
N CYS A 164 9.50 -11.90 -1.87
CA CYS A 164 9.13 -11.20 -0.63
C CYS A 164 8.84 -9.71 -0.89
N VAL A 165 9.63 -9.02 -1.73
CA VAL A 165 9.37 -7.61 -2.09
C VAL A 165 8.04 -7.47 -2.82
N VAL A 166 7.76 -8.30 -3.84
CA VAL A 166 6.50 -8.25 -4.61
C VAL A 166 5.31 -8.47 -3.69
N TRP A 167 5.36 -9.48 -2.83
CA TRP A 167 4.29 -9.74 -1.86
C TRP A 167 4.13 -8.59 -0.86
N ALA A 168 5.22 -8.14 -0.23
CA ALA A 168 5.16 -7.09 0.78
C ALA A 168 4.58 -5.79 0.20
N VAL A 169 4.99 -5.39 -1.00
CA VAL A 169 4.51 -4.17 -1.66
C VAL A 169 3.04 -4.28 -2.06
N ASN A 170 2.59 -5.43 -2.58
CA ASN A 170 1.17 -5.67 -2.92
C ASN A 170 0.29 -5.75 -1.67
N CYS A 171 0.71 -6.44 -0.61
CA CYS A 171 -0.02 -6.51 0.65
C CYS A 171 -0.02 -5.17 1.40
N GLN A 172 1.07 -4.40 1.34
CA GLN A 172 1.11 -3.04 1.88
C GLN A 172 0.07 -2.16 1.19
N MET A 173 -0.11 -2.32 -0.12
CA MET A 173 -1.18 -1.64 -0.84
C MET A 173 -2.54 -2.05 -0.31
N ALA A 174 -2.79 -3.36 -0.19
CA ALA A 174 -4.05 -3.89 0.34
C ALA A 174 -4.40 -3.30 1.73
N LEU A 175 -3.42 -3.12 2.61
CA LEU A 175 -3.59 -2.51 3.93
C LEU A 175 -3.81 -1.00 3.90
N SER A 176 -3.45 -0.34 2.80
CA SER A 176 -3.54 1.12 2.66
C SER A 176 -4.86 1.57 2.03
N ILE A 177 -5.60 0.64 1.41
CA ILE A 177 -6.90 0.88 0.79
C ILE A 177 -7.98 0.86 1.87
N ASN A 178 -8.89 1.84 1.81
CA ASN A 178 -10.02 1.92 2.73
C ASN A 178 -11.22 1.10 2.23
N TYR A 179 -11.51 1.13 0.93
CA TYR A 179 -12.66 0.46 0.33
C TYR A 179 -12.22 -0.66 -0.61
N PHE A 180 -12.26 -1.88 -0.10
CA PHE A 180 -11.77 -3.04 -0.82
C PHE A 180 -12.78 -3.49 -1.89
N THR A 181 -12.57 -3.07 -3.14
CA THR A 181 -13.42 -3.47 -4.28
C THR A 181 -12.95 -4.78 -4.92
N TRP A 182 -13.87 -5.50 -5.58
CA TRP A 182 -13.53 -6.74 -6.31
C TRP A 182 -12.47 -6.51 -7.39
N ILE A 183 -12.51 -5.35 -8.05
CA ILE A 183 -11.54 -4.97 -9.09
C ILE A 183 -10.14 -4.85 -8.48
N GLN A 184 -10.01 -4.16 -7.35
CA GLN A 184 -8.72 -4.04 -6.64
C GLN A 184 -8.18 -5.40 -6.20
N HIS A 185 -9.05 -6.29 -5.70
CA HIS A 185 -8.66 -7.66 -5.36
C HIS A 185 -8.07 -8.39 -6.57
N LEU A 186 -8.73 -8.32 -7.73
CA LEU A 186 -8.25 -8.92 -8.97
C LEU A 186 -6.86 -8.39 -9.37
N PHE A 187 -6.62 -7.09 -9.27
CA PHE A 187 -5.31 -6.52 -9.64
C PHE A 187 -4.19 -6.86 -8.65
N ILE A 188 -4.48 -6.88 -7.34
CA ILE A 188 -3.48 -7.23 -6.31
C ILE A 188 -3.06 -8.70 -6.45
N TRP A 189 -4.04 -9.62 -6.46
CA TRP A 189 -3.77 -11.05 -6.62
C TRP A 189 -3.29 -11.40 -8.02
N GLY A 190 -3.78 -10.69 -9.04
CA GLY A 190 -3.32 -10.80 -10.42
C GLY A 190 -1.85 -10.43 -10.57
N SER A 191 -1.35 -9.40 -9.87
CA SER A 191 0.07 -9.04 -9.84
C SER A 191 0.93 -10.15 -9.23
N ILE A 192 0.49 -10.73 -8.11
CA ILE A 192 1.17 -11.86 -7.46
C ILE A 192 1.15 -13.11 -8.36
N ALA A 193 0.00 -13.45 -8.96
CA ALA A 193 -0.13 -14.58 -9.86
C ALA A 193 0.74 -14.39 -11.12
N PHE A 194 0.77 -13.18 -11.68
CA PHE A 194 1.60 -12.83 -12.82
C PHE A 194 3.09 -13.02 -12.50
N TRP A 195 3.53 -12.72 -11.27
CA TRP A 195 4.91 -12.97 -10.84
C TRP A 195 5.29 -14.45 -10.90
N TYR A 196 4.42 -15.33 -10.39
CA TYR A 196 4.67 -16.77 -10.45
C TYR A 196 4.60 -17.35 -11.87
N ILE A 197 3.63 -16.89 -12.68
CA ILE A 197 3.54 -17.28 -14.09
C ILE A 197 4.81 -16.86 -14.83
N PHE A 198 5.28 -15.63 -14.59
CA PHE A 198 6.50 -15.13 -15.17
C PHE A 198 7.72 -15.96 -14.76
N LEU A 199 7.86 -16.32 -13.48
CA LEU A 199 8.95 -17.22 -13.03
C LEU A 199 8.94 -18.56 -13.74
N ILE A 200 7.77 -19.17 -13.97
CA ILE A 200 7.65 -20.45 -14.68
C ILE A 200 8.02 -20.31 -16.16
N ILE A 201 7.45 -19.31 -16.84
CA ILE A 201 7.68 -19.09 -18.27
C ILE A 201 9.14 -18.71 -18.51
N TYR A 202 9.64 -17.70 -17.80
CA TYR A 202 11.01 -17.21 -17.97
C TYR A 202 12.04 -18.28 -17.60
N GLY A 203 11.84 -19.00 -16.49
CA GLY A 203 12.71 -20.10 -16.08
C GLY A 203 12.70 -21.32 -17.02
N SER A 204 11.68 -21.44 -17.90
CA SER A 204 11.61 -22.49 -18.93
C SER A 204 12.27 -22.11 -20.26
N LEU A 205 12.62 -20.84 -20.45
CA LEU A 205 13.30 -20.37 -21.66
C LEU A 205 14.75 -20.89 -21.73
N PRO A 206 15.36 -20.96 -22.92
CA PRO A 206 16.74 -21.42 -23.08
C PRO A 206 17.70 -20.63 -22.19
N SER A 207 18.76 -21.29 -21.71
CA SER A 207 19.81 -20.69 -20.86
C SER A 207 20.49 -19.47 -21.48
N THR A 208 20.45 -19.33 -22.81
CA THR A 208 20.94 -18.15 -23.55
C THR A 208 20.16 -16.87 -23.23
N ILE A 209 18.88 -16.99 -22.88
CA ILE A 209 17.98 -15.86 -22.57
C ILE A 209 17.79 -15.73 -21.06
N SER A 210 17.58 -16.86 -20.38
CA SER A 210 17.26 -16.87 -18.94
C SER A 210 18.50 -16.74 -18.04
N THR A 211 19.71 -16.94 -18.56
CA THR A 211 20.99 -16.89 -17.83
C THR A 211 20.92 -17.49 -16.43
N THR A 212 20.86 -16.66 -15.39
CA THR A 212 20.87 -16.98 -13.96
C THR A 212 19.49 -17.34 -13.37
N ALA A 213 18.46 -17.47 -14.21
CA ALA A 213 17.10 -17.79 -13.80
C ALA A 213 16.59 -19.13 -14.36
N TYR A 214 17.42 -19.83 -15.13
CA TYR A 214 17.04 -21.08 -15.79
C TYR A 214 16.71 -22.15 -14.74
N GLN A 215 15.47 -22.66 -14.75
CA GLN A 215 14.92 -23.68 -13.84
C GLN A 215 15.02 -23.40 -12.32
N VAL A 216 15.56 -22.26 -11.87
CA VAL A 216 15.77 -21.94 -10.45
C VAL A 216 14.46 -22.05 -9.65
N PHE A 217 13.35 -21.54 -10.19
CA PHE A 217 12.07 -21.62 -9.51
C PHE A 217 11.52 -23.04 -9.44
N VAL A 218 11.56 -23.80 -10.54
CA VAL A 218 10.92 -25.12 -10.65
C VAL A 218 11.74 -26.19 -9.91
N GLU A 219 13.07 -26.12 -9.98
CA GLU A 219 13.96 -27.13 -9.40
C GLU A 219 14.35 -26.85 -7.95
N ALA A 220 14.51 -25.58 -7.56
CA ALA A 220 14.98 -25.23 -6.22
C ALA A 220 13.90 -24.62 -5.32
N CYS A 221 13.18 -23.59 -5.79
CA CYS A 221 12.25 -22.83 -4.93
C CYS A 221 10.91 -23.55 -4.70
N ALA A 222 10.24 -23.99 -5.77
CA ALA A 222 8.92 -24.61 -5.72
C ALA A 222 8.86 -25.89 -4.86
N PRO A 223 9.82 -26.84 -4.92
CA PRO A 223 9.79 -28.04 -4.08
C PRO A 223 10.22 -27.78 -2.63
N SER A 224 10.84 -26.63 -2.33
CA SER A 224 11.29 -26.31 -0.98
C SER A 224 10.17 -25.74 -0.12
N VAL A 225 9.87 -26.41 0.99
CA VAL A 225 8.88 -25.92 1.97
C VAL A 225 9.34 -24.61 2.62
N LEU A 226 10.65 -24.39 2.73
CA LEU A 226 11.20 -23.18 3.33
C LEU A 226 10.85 -21.93 2.53
N TYR A 227 10.86 -22.01 1.20
CA TYR A 227 10.44 -20.90 0.35
C TYR A 227 9.01 -20.43 0.65
N TRP A 228 8.08 -21.39 0.76
CA TRP A 228 6.68 -21.13 1.04
C TRP A 228 6.39 -20.67 2.47
N LEU A 229 7.25 -21.00 3.44
CA LEU A 229 7.12 -20.53 4.82
C LEU A 229 7.78 -19.16 5.03
N VAL A 230 8.95 -18.93 4.42
CA VAL A 230 9.71 -17.69 4.56
C VAL A 230 8.96 -16.54 3.90
N THR A 231 8.33 -16.76 2.75
CA THR A 231 7.62 -15.70 2.02
C THR A 231 6.53 -15.02 2.88
N PRO A 232 5.51 -15.73 3.39
CA PRO A 232 4.48 -15.11 4.24
C PRO A 232 5.04 -14.60 5.56
N PHE A 233 6.04 -15.27 6.15
CA PHE A 233 6.66 -14.83 7.39
C PHE A 233 7.32 -13.46 7.24
N VAL A 234 8.15 -13.29 6.21
CA VAL A 234 8.83 -12.02 5.91
C VAL A 234 7.80 -10.93 5.63
N VAL A 235 6.76 -11.24 4.84
CA VAL A 235 5.69 -10.28 4.53
C VAL A 235 4.99 -9.80 5.80
N ILE A 236 4.60 -10.71 6.70
CA ILE A 236 3.97 -10.35 7.98
C ILE A 236 4.90 -9.45 8.81
N CYS A 237 6.18 -9.83 8.93
CA CYS A 237 7.16 -9.04 9.67
C CYS A 237 7.35 -7.64 9.08
N THR A 238 7.33 -7.50 7.75
CA THR A 238 7.48 -6.22 7.07
C THR A 238 6.26 -5.31 7.23
N LEU A 239 5.05 -5.88 7.25
CA LEU A 239 3.80 -5.11 7.36
C LEU A 239 3.46 -4.73 8.80
N LEU A 240 3.95 -5.49 9.78
CA LEU A 240 3.64 -5.30 11.20
C LEU A 240 3.98 -3.88 11.71
N PRO A 241 5.16 -3.28 11.44
CA PRO A 241 5.46 -1.92 11.88
C PRO A 241 4.45 -0.89 11.37
N TYR A 242 4.06 -0.99 10.11
CA TYR A 242 3.06 -0.09 9.51
C TYR A 242 1.68 -0.30 10.14
N PHE A 243 1.27 -1.55 10.31
CA PHE A 243 -0.01 -1.89 10.94
C PHE A 243 -0.09 -1.39 12.38
N CYS A 244 0.95 -1.61 13.19
CA CYS A 244 1.04 -1.11 14.56
C CYS A 244 1.00 0.42 14.62
N TYR A 245 1.75 1.08 13.75
CA TYR A 245 1.74 2.54 13.65
C TYR A 245 0.34 3.08 13.31
N ARG A 246 -0.32 2.50 12.31
CA ARG A 246 -1.68 2.89 11.91
C ARG A 246 -2.70 2.61 13.01
N ALA A 247 -2.67 1.45 13.63
CA ALA A 247 -3.57 1.09 14.74
C ALA A 247 -3.41 2.04 15.93
N PHE A 248 -2.17 2.41 16.27
CA PHE A 248 -1.88 3.40 17.31
C PHE A 248 -2.40 4.78 16.91
N GLN A 249 -2.13 5.23 15.69
CA GLN A 249 -2.59 6.51 15.17
C GLN A 249 -4.12 6.62 15.23
N THR A 250 -4.84 5.63 14.71
CA THR A 250 -6.31 5.62 14.70
C THR A 250 -6.89 5.61 16.12
N ARG A 251 -6.21 5.00 17.10
CA ARG A 251 -6.69 4.97 18.50
C ARG A 251 -6.48 6.28 19.25
N PHE A 252 -5.33 6.94 19.08
CA PHE A 252 -4.96 8.12 19.88
C PHE A 252 -5.19 9.45 19.17
N LYS A 253 -5.04 9.48 17.84
CA LYS A 253 -5.21 10.67 16.99
C LYS A 253 -5.84 10.27 15.65
N PRO A 254 -7.12 9.86 15.64
CA PRO A 254 -7.80 9.48 14.41
C PRO A 254 -7.82 10.67 13.45
N MET A 255 -7.55 10.39 12.17
CA MET A 255 -7.72 11.40 11.14
C MET A 255 -9.21 11.63 10.86
N LEU A 256 -9.56 12.78 10.28
CA LEU A 256 -10.97 13.13 10.03
C LEU A 256 -11.73 12.07 9.22
N HIS A 257 -11.05 11.40 8.28
CA HIS A 257 -11.62 10.28 7.52
C HIS A 257 -11.89 9.03 8.38
N ASP A 258 -11.01 8.70 9.33
CA ASP A 258 -11.21 7.58 10.26
C ASP A 258 -12.45 7.84 11.13
N ILE A 259 -12.61 9.07 11.61
CA ILE A 259 -13.77 9.48 12.44
C ILE A 259 -15.08 9.32 11.66
N ILE A 260 -15.10 9.69 10.38
CA ILE A 260 -16.29 9.58 9.53
C ILE A 260 -16.59 8.12 9.18
N GLN A 261 -15.57 7.29 8.97
CA GLN A 261 -15.77 5.84 8.80
C GLN A 261 -16.32 5.19 10.06
N ILE A 262 -15.79 5.52 11.24
CA ILE A 262 -16.30 5.01 12.53
C ILE A 262 -17.76 5.42 12.72
N LYS A 263 -18.09 6.70 12.50
CA LYS A 263 -19.49 7.17 12.55
C LYS A 263 -20.40 6.45 11.55
N ARG A 264 -19.91 6.12 10.36
CA ARG A 264 -20.68 5.33 9.37
C ARG A 264 -20.98 3.92 9.88
N LEU A 265 -19.99 3.28 10.50
CA LEU A 265 -20.18 1.96 11.09
C LEU A 265 -21.19 2.02 12.25
N GLU A 266 -21.07 3.02 13.12
CA GLU A 266 -22.05 3.29 14.20
C GLU A 266 -23.45 3.62 13.65
N ASP A 267 -23.57 4.42 12.58
CA ASP A 267 -24.84 4.73 11.92
C ASP A 267 -25.45 3.49 11.24
N SER A 268 -24.62 2.58 10.73
CA SER A 268 -25.07 1.30 10.16
C SER A 268 -25.54 0.31 11.23
N GLU A 269 -24.93 0.30 12.41
CA GLU A 269 -25.36 -0.51 13.56
C GLU A 269 -26.63 0.05 14.23
N THR A 270 -26.76 1.38 14.31
CA THR A 270 -27.98 2.02 14.86
C THR A 270 -29.19 1.85 13.93
N LEU A 271 -28.99 1.72 12.62
CA LEU A 271 -30.06 1.39 11.67
C LEU A 271 -30.58 -0.06 11.83
N ASN A 272 -29.76 -0.95 12.39
CA ASN A 272 -30.14 -2.35 12.64
C ASN A 272 -30.80 -2.57 14.01
N THR A 273 -30.91 -1.54 14.85
CA THR A 273 -31.52 -1.63 16.19
C THR A 273 -32.66 -0.61 16.34
N PRO A 274 -33.92 -0.97 16.06
CA PRO A 274 -35.03 -0.03 15.90
C PRO A 274 -35.40 0.78 17.16
N THR A 275 -34.87 0.43 18.33
CA THR A 275 -35.22 1.04 19.61
C THR A 275 -34.26 2.16 20.07
N LEU A 276 -33.07 2.28 19.48
CA LEU A 276 -32.01 3.21 19.96
C LEU A 276 -32.04 4.59 19.27
N HIS A 277 -32.66 4.70 18.08
CA HIS A 277 -32.65 5.91 17.24
C HIS A 277 -33.26 7.15 17.93
N GLY A 278 -34.27 6.96 18.80
CA GLY A 278 -34.90 8.06 19.54
C GLY A 278 -33.99 8.65 20.62
N GLN A 279 -33.34 7.80 21.42
CA GLN A 279 -32.51 8.25 22.54
C GLN A 279 -31.19 8.90 22.09
N LEU A 280 -30.65 8.46 20.95
CA LEU A 280 -29.39 8.98 20.42
C LEU A 280 -29.58 10.35 19.73
N LYS A 281 -30.73 10.55 19.08
CA LYS A 281 -31.09 11.84 18.48
C LYS A 281 -31.17 12.96 19.53
N ASP A 282 -31.74 12.67 20.68
CA ASP A 282 -31.82 13.63 21.80
C ASP A 282 -30.44 13.92 22.40
N ARG A 283 -29.55 12.92 22.52
CA ARG A 283 -28.17 13.13 22.98
C ARG A 283 -27.33 13.95 22.00
N LEU A 284 -27.51 13.73 20.69
CA LEU A 284 -26.81 14.48 19.65
C LEU A 284 -27.27 15.92 19.55
N LEU A 285 -28.57 16.18 19.71
CA LEU A 285 -29.13 17.54 19.84
C LEU A 285 -28.53 18.27 21.05
N HIS A 286 -28.48 17.61 22.20
CA HIS A 286 -27.92 18.19 23.41
C HIS A 286 -26.40 18.43 23.31
N LEU A 287 -25.66 17.58 22.59
CA LEU A 287 -24.23 17.78 22.33
C LEU A 287 -23.98 18.92 21.33
N ARG A 288 -24.81 19.04 20.30
CA ARG A 288 -24.77 20.15 19.33
C ARG A 288 -24.98 21.50 20.03
N GLU A 289 -25.95 21.60 20.93
CA GLU A 289 -26.17 22.82 21.73
C GLU A 289 -24.98 23.16 22.62
N ARG A 290 -24.31 22.17 23.23
CA ARG A 290 -23.12 22.41 24.06
C ARG A 290 -21.91 22.89 23.25
N LEU A 291 -21.77 22.43 22.01
CA LEU A 291 -20.67 22.86 21.14
C LEU A 291 -20.90 24.27 20.61
N MET A 292 -22.14 24.61 20.23
CA MET A 292 -22.51 25.96 19.81
C MET A 292 -22.34 27.00 20.93
N HIS A 293 -22.50 26.60 22.20
CA HIS A 293 -22.25 27.47 23.36
C HIS A 293 -20.77 27.65 23.73
N ARG A 294 -19.85 26.86 23.17
CA ARG A 294 -18.41 26.99 23.41
C ARG A 294 -17.69 27.87 22.38
N GLU A 295 -18.35 28.19 21.27
CA GLU A 295 -17.81 29.05 20.19
C GLU A 295 -18.29 30.51 20.26
N LEU A 296 -19.02 30.89 21.33
CA LEU A 296 -19.41 32.26 21.68
C LEU A 296 -18.69 32.69 22.96
#